data_AF-A0A960KXM9-F1
#
_entry.id   AF-A0A960KXM9-F1
#
_cell.length_a   1.000
_cell.length_b   1.000
_cell.length_c   1.000
_cell.angle_alpha   90.00
_cell.angle_beta   90.00
_cell.angle_gamma   90.00
#
_symmetry.space_group_name_H-M   'P 1'
#
loop_
_entity.id
_entity.type
_entity.pdbx_description
1 polymer ?
#
loop_
_entity_poly.entity_id
_entity_poly.type
_entity_poly.pdbx_seq_one_letter_code
_entity_poly.pdbx_strand_id
1 'polypeptide(L)'
;MGVLLYELSCGFLPFEGANPFELAQKVIHDDPNRPSKRFRQSANRTWRKRLETDLDWIVMKALSRDQNQRYQTAAELNLDLQRFRRGQAISAHPPEWSYLIKKFISRHRSAVFAGTTILAILVFAVLALLQMYRRSEQARLHSEQEAKRAQAISEFLNDMLAAPDPKELGEDAKVIDFLDRSSQEVESRFSADPKVLAQVSTTLGDTYLELGRFDKAEPHYQRALAIHPENSTEKIRLLNKLGRHAIHTLDYSKAETYLTRGLELANQNLPPGNGLVLALRYNLAILHEETGSVQQAFSELVALKPLMAQLGDDDLSLKFACLTSLARVRADRGELAQAEVDLREVLKLQEKHLGPHHPETLATLFDLGKVLRNQEKFPEAELIQKREWELSCEVMGENHPETLISLEGFVRTLIVQSKFEQAQPLAEKSYHAFLEVFGPDHDFTAFAIIDQAEIKAAFNQPAEAEALFRQGLALAKTMDYQEKTHFTRFCERYIAFLSQQGRTQEAEKMRVHKCE
;
A
#
# COMPACT_ATOMS: atom_id res chain seq x y z
N MET A 1 17.38 78.91 44.58
CA MET A 1 17.59 77.44 44.44
C MET A 1 17.40 76.92 43.02
N GLY A 2 16.29 77.23 42.33
CA GLY A 2 16.05 76.75 40.95
C GLY A 2 17.15 77.14 39.95
N VAL A 3 17.66 78.38 40.02
CA VAL A 3 18.77 78.85 39.18
C VAL A 3 20.07 78.08 39.45
N LEU A 4 20.41 77.85 40.72
CA LEU A 4 21.58 77.05 41.12
C LEU A 4 21.43 75.60 40.64
N LEU A 5 20.25 75.00 40.77
CA LEU A 5 20.00 73.64 40.29
C LEU A 5 20.10 73.56 38.77
N TYR A 6 19.62 74.58 38.05
CA TYR A 6 19.74 74.68 36.59
C TYR A 6 21.21 74.73 36.16
N GLU A 7 21.99 75.61 36.78
CA GLU A 7 23.42 75.76 36.50
C GLU A 7 24.21 74.50 36.86
N LEU A 8 23.95 73.88 38.01
CA LEU A 8 24.56 72.60 38.37
C LEU A 8 24.18 71.46 37.43
N SER A 9 23.01 71.53 36.78
CA SER A 9 22.50 70.48 35.91
C SER A 9 23.08 70.54 34.49
N CYS A 10 23.28 71.73 33.92
CA CYS A 10 23.78 71.88 32.56
C CYS A 10 25.06 72.73 32.40
N GLY A 11 25.59 73.32 33.48
CA GLY A 11 26.80 74.15 33.47
C GLY A 11 26.60 75.58 32.97
N PHE A 12 25.35 76.00 32.74
CA PHE A 12 25.00 77.31 32.20
C PHE A 12 23.87 77.93 33.01
N LEU A 13 23.82 79.26 33.09
CA LEU A 13 22.69 79.96 33.67
C LEU A 13 21.42 79.78 32.80
N PRO A 14 20.21 79.88 33.37
CA PRO A 14 18.95 79.74 32.63
C PRO A 14 18.73 80.89 31.63
N PHE A 15 19.30 82.07 31.91
CA PHE A 15 19.19 83.27 31.09
C PHE A 15 20.59 83.86 30.85
N GLU A 16 20.78 84.46 29.68
CA GLU A 16 22.02 85.14 29.28
C GLU A 16 21.66 86.51 28.69
N GLY A 17 22.40 87.56 29.05
CA GLY A 17 22.22 88.92 28.55
C GLY A 17 23.54 89.68 28.52
N ALA A 18 23.70 90.61 27.58
CA ALA A 18 24.93 91.39 27.44
C ALA A 18 25.08 92.45 28.54
N ASN A 19 23.98 92.82 29.20
CA ASN A 19 23.95 93.75 30.33
C ASN A 19 22.85 93.39 31.35
N PRO A 20 22.90 93.95 32.58
CA PRO A 20 21.94 93.63 33.64
C PRO A 20 20.47 93.95 33.30
N PHE A 21 20.21 94.96 32.48
CA PHE A 21 18.86 95.36 32.09
C PHE A 21 18.22 94.33 31.13
N GLU A 22 18.98 93.88 30.14
CA GLU A 22 18.56 92.83 29.20
C GLU A 22 18.29 91.50 29.93
N LEU A 23 19.14 91.15 30.91
CA LEU A 23 18.95 89.95 31.72
C LEU A 23 17.66 90.03 32.56
N ALA A 24 17.39 91.20 33.16
CA ALA A 24 16.16 91.42 33.93
C ALA A 24 14.91 91.31 33.04
N GLN A 25 14.93 91.86 31.82
CA GLN A 25 13.83 91.70 30.87
C GLN A 25 13.59 90.24 30.48
N LYS A 26 14.65 89.46 30.20
CA LYS A 26 14.53 88.02 29.88
C LYS A 26 13.98 87.21 31.03
N VAL A 27 14.41 87.47 32.27
CA VAL A 27 13.88 86.80 33.47
C VAL A 27 12.38 87.05 33.62
N ILE A 28 11.89 88.26 33.29
CA ILE A 28 10.48 88.64 33.41
C ILE A 28 9.63 88.11 32.23
N HIS A 29 10.17 88.11 31.00
CA HIS A 29 9.37 87.88 29.78
C HIS A 29 9.63 86.56 29.02
N ASP A 30 10.82 85.95 29.14
CA ASP A 30 11.13 84.66 28.51
C ASP A 30 11.11 83.44 29.45
N ASP A 31 10.56 82.32 29.00
CA ASP A 31 10.72 81.04 29.71
C ASP A 31 12.11 80.45 29.45
N PRO A 32 12.79 79.93 30.48
CA PRO A 32 14.10 79.34 30.29
C PRO A 32 13.96 78.07 29.44
N ASN A 33 14.92 77.84 28.55
CA ASN A 33 15.01 76.56 27.85
C ASN A 33 15.21 75.42 28.86
N ARG A 34 14.78 74.21 28.53
CA ARG A 34 15.05 73.04 29.38
C ARG A 34 16.55 72.79 29.50
N PRO A 35 17.08 72.38 30.68
CA PRO A 35 18.49 72.03 30.85
C PRO A 35 19.00 71.06 29.79
N SER A 36 18.23 70.03 29.44
CA SER A 36 18.58 69.07 28.39
C SER A 36 18.76 69.67 26.99
N LYS A 37 18.02 70.74 26.66
CA LYS A 37 18.13 71.45 25.37
C LYS A 37 19.35 72.38 25.33
N ARG A 38 19.74 72.96 26.47
CA ARG A 38 20.95 73.82 26.58
C ARG A 38 22.25 73.03 26.70
N PHE A 39 22.19 71.76 27.10
CA PHE A 39 23.34 70.88 27.19
C PHE A 39 23.98 70.60 25.80
N ARG A 40 25.11 71.24 25.48
CA ARG A 40 25.82 71.12 24.19
C ARG A 40 26.65 69.83 24.06
N GLN A 41 26.92 69.45 22.80
CA GLN A 41 27.32 68.15 22.22
C GLN A 41 28.56 67.39 22.75
N SER A 42 29.23 67.76 23.85
CA SER A 42 30.51 67.14 24.25
C SER A 42 30.52 66.34 25.56
N ALA A 43 29.36 65.97 26.13
CA ALA A 43 29.32 65.21 27.37
C ALA A 43 28.33 64.03 27.32
N ASN A 44 28.87 62.83 27.56
CA ASN A 44 28.24 61.54 27.85
C ASN A 44 26.71 61.43 27.57
N ARG A 45 26.34 60.75 26.47
CA ARG A 45 24.96 60.45 26.04
C ARG A 45 24.06 59.90 27.16
N THR A 46 24.66 59.22 28.14
CA THR A 46 23.98 58.66 29.32
C THR A 46 23.47 59.72 30.28
N TRP A 47 24.23 60.81 30.48
CA TRP A 47 23.85 61.93 31.35
C TRP A 47 22.79 62.81 30.71
N ARG A 48 22.89 63.06 29.40
CA ARG A 48 21.84 63.75 28.64
C ARG A 48 20.48 63.05 28.76
N LYS A 49 20.43 61.71 28.62
CA LYS A 49 19.20 60.93 28.81
C LYS A 49 18.63 60.99 30.25
N ARG A 50 19.49 61.15 31.26
CA ARG A 50 19.04 61.34 32.66
C ARG A 50 18.50 62.76 32.90
N LEU A 51 19.04 63.76 32.22
CA LEU A 51 18.55 65.15 32.24
C LEU A 51 17.22 65.30 31.49
N GLU A 52 17.10 64.70 30.29
CA GLU A 52 15.92 64.76 29.39
C GLU A 52 14.60 64.20 29.97
N THR A 53 14.64 63.60 31.15
CA THR A 53 13.46 62.99 31.78
C THR A 53 13.04 63.78 33.01
N ASP A 54 13.20 63.22 34.20
CA ASP A 54 12.63 63.76 35.44
C ASP A 54 13.35 65.03 35.94
N LEU A 55 14.64 65.16 35.69
CA LEU A 55 15.43 66.28 36.21
C LEU A 55 15.09 67.59 35.49
N ASP A 56 14.83 67.56 34.17
CA ASP A 56 14.25 68.68 33.43
C ASP A 56 12.95 69.15 34.07
N TRP A 57 12.02 68.24 34.39
CA TRP A 57 10.75 68.60 35.01
C TRP A 57 10.95 69.22 36.41
N ILE A 58 11.85 68.67 37.22
CA ILE A 58 12.17 69.23 38.54
C ILE A 58 12.74 70.65 38.41
N VAL A 59 13.70 70.85 37.50
CA VAL A 59 14.35 72.15 37.28
C VAL A 59 13.34 73.16 36.73
N MET A 60 12.55 72.78 35.74
CA MET A 60 11.53 73.66 35.15
C MET A 60 10.44 74.03 36.15
N LYS A 61 9.99 73.08 36.98
CA LYS A 61 9.05 73.38 38.08
C LYS A 61 9.67 74.34 39.10
N ALA A 62 10.95 74.18 39.44
CA ALA A 62 11.67 75.08 40.35
C ALA A 62 11.89 76.50 39.79
N LEU A 63 11.93 76.64 38.45
CA LEU A 63 12.07 77.91 37.74
C LEU A 63 10.74 78.50 37.24
N SER A 64 9.61 77.85 37.49
CA SER A 64 8.31 78.31 37.01
C SER A 64 8.02 79.74 37.45
N ARG A 65 7.48 80.54 36.54
CA ARG A 65 7.12 81.96 36.75
C ARG A 65 5.94 82.11 37.69
N ASP A 66 4.96 81.22 37.55
CA ASP A 66 3.79 81.15 38.42
C ASP A 66 4.22 80.61 39.79
N GLN A 67 4.03 81.43 40.82
CA GLN A 67 4.36 81.08 42.19
C GLN A 67 3.60 79.83 42.66
N ASN A 68 2.38 79.59 42.16
CA ASN A 68 1.57 78.43 42.53
C ASN A 68 2.06 77.12 41.88
N GLN A 69 2.79 77.21 40.77
CA GLN A 69 3.37 76.05 40.08
C GLN A 69 4.79 75.72 40.55
N ARG A 70 5.44 76.65 41.25
CA ARG A 70 6.76 76.45 41.85
C ARG A 70 6.65 75.60 43.13
N TYR A 71 7.75 74.95 43.51
CA TYR A 71 7.86 74.35 44.84
C TYR A 71 7.70 75.43 45.91
N GLN A 72 6.80 75.20 46.87
CA GLN A 72 6.50 76.16 47.93
C GLN A 72 7.56 76.15 49.02
N THR A 73 8.25 75.01 49.19
CA THR A 73 9.31 74.86 50.17
C THR A 73 10.54 74.15 49.59
N ALA A 74 11.70 74.38 50.21
CA ALA A 74 12.92 73.64 49.88
C ALA A 74 12.76 72.12 50.14
N ALA A 75 11.87 71.72 51.06
CA ALA A 75 11.58 70.33 51.38
C ALA A 75 10.88 69.61 50.21
N GLU A 76 9.92 70.26 49.53
CA GLU A 76 9.25 69.68 48.37
C GLU A 76 10.21 69.45 47.19
N LEU A 77 11.09 70.41 46.92
CA LEU A 77 12.15 70.26 45.93
C LEU A 77 13.08 69.09 46.29
N ASN A 78 13.49 68.99 47.55
CA ASN A 78 14.32 67.88 48.03
C ASN A 78 13.61 66.53 47.89
N LEU A 79 12.31 66.46 48.16
CA LEU A 79 11.53 65.22 48.00
C LEU A 79 11.50 64.74 46.55
N ASP A 80 11.30 65.63 45.58
CA ASP A 80 11.34 65.24 44.17
C ASP A 80 12.75 64.89 43.69
N LEU A 81 13.79 65.55 44.21
CA LEU A 81 15.19 65.15 43.96
C LEU A 81 15.50 63.77 44.56
N GLN A 82 14.99 63.47 45.76
CA GLN A 82 15.13 62.14 46.38
C GLN A 82 14.36 61.07 45.60
N ARG A 83 13.14 61.38 45.14
CA ARG A 83 12.35 60.50 44.27
C ARG A 83 13.07 60.23 42.96
N PHE A 84 13.64 61.26 42.33
CA PHE A 84 14.48 61.12 41.14
C PHE A 84 15.67 60.19 41.39
N ARG A 85 16.43 60.41 42.47
CA ARG A 85 17.58 59.57 42.85
C ARG A 85 17.19 58.12 43.13
N ARG A 86 16.01 57.89 43.70
CA ARG A 86 15.46 56.55 44.00
C ARG A 86 14.68 55.94 42.84
N GLY A 87 14.61 56.61 41.68
CA GLY A 87 13.85 56.15 40.52
C GLY A 87 12.33 56.10 40.73
N GLN A 88 11.79 56.85 41.69
CA GLN A 88 10.35 56.97 41.96
C GLN A 88 9.69 57.98 41.02
N ALA A 89 8.37 57.95 40.96
CA ALA A 89 7.58 58.98 40.27
C ALA A 89 7.72 60.31 41.02
N ILE A 90 7.99 61.39 40.29
CA ILE A 90 8.15 62.75 40.84
C ILE A 90 6.86 63.55 40.70
N SER A 91 6.65 64.55 41.56
CA SER A 91 5.48 65.45 41.47
C SER A 91 5.60 66.50 40.37
N ALA A 92 6.79 66.72 39.83
CA ALA A 92 7.02 67.71 38.77
C ALA A 92 6.63 67.22 37.37
N HIS A 93 6.49 65.89 37.19
CA HIS A 93 6.01 65.33 35.93
C HIS A 93 4.48 65.43 35.87
N PRO A 94 3.88 65.77 34.71
CA PRO A 94 2.43 65.70 34.53
C PRO A 94 1.86 64.31 34.89
N PRO A 95 0.62 64.22 35.43
CA PRO A 95 0.02 62.96 35.84
C PRO A 95 -0.36 62.10 34.62
N GLU A 96 0.59 61.30 34.13
CA GLU A 96 0.41 60.35 33.05
C GLU A 96 0.51 58.90 33.54
N TRP A 97 -0.48 58.08 33.20
CA TRP A 97 -0.51 56.65 33.57
C TRP A 97 0.67 55.86 33.00
N SER A 98 1.11 56.20 31.78
CA SER A 98 2.28 55.59 31.12
C SER A 98 3.58 55.82 31.91
N TYR A 99 3.77 57.03 32.45
CA TYR A 99 4.91 57.39 33.28
C TYR A 99 4.94 56.59 34.58
N LEU A 100 3.80 56.48 35.26
CA LEU A 100 3.67 55.71 36.50
C LEU A 100 3.92 54.21 36.27
N ILE A 101 3.36 53.62 35.20
CA ILE A 101 3.59 52.22 34.83
C ILE A 101 5.07 51.97 34.52
N LYS A 102 5.71 52.86 33.75
CA LYS A 102 7.14 52.77 33.44
C LYS A 102 7.99 52.80 34.71
N LYS A 103 7.66 53.69 35.65
CA LYS A 103 8.34 53.77 36.96
C LYS A 103 8.11 52.52 37.79
N PHE A 104 6.89 52.02 37.82
CA PHE A 104 6.54 50.78 38.51
C PHE A 104 7.30 49.57 37.95
N ILE A 105 7.30 49.37 36.63
CA ILE A 105 8.05 48.29 35.96
C ILE A 105 9.54 48.45 36.20
N SER A 106 10.08 49.68 36.10
CA SER A 106 11.52 49.92 36.31
C SER A 106 11.99 49.58 37.72
N ARG A 107 11.11 49.71 38.71
CA ARG A 107 11.38 49.39 40.12
C ARG A 107 11.18 47.92 40.44
N HIS A 108 10.16 47.30 39.84
CA HIS A 108 9.73 45.93 40.12
C HIS A 108 10.03 44.98 38.97
N ARG A 109 11.17 45.16 38.29
CA ARG A 109 11.52 44.39 37.08
C ARG A 109 11.48 42.88 37.29
N SER A 110 12.00 42.40 38.42
CA SER A 110 12.01 40.97 38.76
C SER A 110 10.60 40.43 39.02
N ALA A 111 9.78 41.16 39.77
CA ALA A 111 8.41 40.75 40.08
C ALA A 111 7.49 40.78 38.85
N VAL A 112 7.62 41.81 38.00
CA VAL A 112 6.87 41.89 36.73
C VAL A 112 7.30 40.77 35.79
N PHE A 113 8.61 40.51 35.66
CA PHE A 113 9.11 39.42 34.85
C PHE A 113 8.58 38.06 35.33
N ALA A 114 8.66 37.78 36.64
CA ALA A 114 8.12 36.57 37.25
C ALA A 114 6.60 36.44 37.02
N GLY A 115 5.84 37.54 37.15
CA GLY A 115 4.40 37.53 36.87
C GLY A 115 4.09 37.22 35.39
N THR A 116 4.85 37.82 34.46
CA THR A 116 4.66 37.58 33.02
C THR A 116 5.06 36.16 32.61
N THR A 117 6.11 35.58 33.20
CA THR A 117 6.51 34.20 32.92
C THR A 117 5.49 33.21 33.46
N ILE A 118 4.97 33.42 34.68
CA ILE A 118 3.89 32.61 35.24
C ILE A 118 2.65 32.68 34.33
N LEU A 119 2.26 33.88 33.89
CA LEU A 119 1.11 34.05 33.00
C LEU A 119 1.33 33.34 31.66
N ALA A 120 2.52 33.44 31.07
CA ALA A 120 2.86 32.77 29.82
C ALA A 120 2.82 31.23 29.97
N ILE A 121 3.34 30.70 31.08
CA ILE A 121 3.27 29.26 31.40
C ILE A 121 1.81 28.81 31.56
N LEU A 122 0.98 29.59 32.24
CA LEU A 122 -0.44 29.30 32.40
C LEU A 122 -1.17 29.28 31.05
N VAL A 123 -0.94 30.27 30.20
CA VAL A 123 -1.53 30.32 28.85
C VAL A 123 -1.07 29.12 28.02
N PHE A 124 0.21 28.80 28.06
CA PHE A 124 0.75 27.63 27.35
C PHE A 124 0.17 26.32 27.87
N ALA A 125 0.03 26.17 29.20
CA ALA A 125 -0.58 25.00 29.82
C ALA A 125 -2.05 24.85 29.41
N VAL A 126 -2.81 25.95 29.37
CA VAL A 126 -4.22 25.94 28.90
C VAL A 126 -4.30 25.54 27.43
N LEU A 127 -3.43 26.08 26.56
CA LEU A 127 -3.39 25.70 25.14
C LEU A 127 -3.01 24.23 24.95
N ALA A 128 -2.02 23.73 25.70
CA ALA A 128 -1.63 22.33 25.68
C ALA A 128 -2.78 21.43 26.13
N LEU A 129 -3.49 21.79 27.20
CA LEU A 129 -4.67 21.07 27.69
C LEU A 129 -5.78 21.04 26.63
N LEU A 130 -6.07 22.16 25.95
CA LEU A 130 -7.07 22.22 24.88
C LEU A 130 -6.67 21.35 23.68
N GLN A 131 -5.39 21.33 23.31
CA GLN A 131 -4.89 20.50 22.23
C GLN A 131 -4.95 19.00 22.58
N MET A 132 -4.57 18.65 23.82
CA MET A 132 -4.71 17.28 24.34
C MET A 132 -6.17 16.84 24.38
N TYR A 133 -7.07 17.72 24.82
CA TYR A 133 -8.52 17.45 24.84
C TYR A 133 -9.05 17.17 23.43
N ARG A 134 -8.74 18.02 22.44
CA ARG A 134 -9.13 17.81 21.03
C ARG A 134 -8.59 16.51 20.46
N ARG A 135 -7.30 16.21 20.72
CA ARG A 135 -6.67 14.96 20.25
C ARG A 135 -7.34 13.74 20.87
N SER A 136 -7.71 13.81 22.14
CA SER A 136 -8.42 12.74 22.84
C SER A 136 -9.84 12.55 22.31
N GLU A 137 -10.56 13.63 22.00
CA GLU A 137 -11.92 13.56 21.48
C GLU A 137 -11.95 12.98 20.05
N GLN A 138 -11.00 13.38 19.20
CA GLN A 138 -10.83 12.78 17.87
C GLN A 138 -10.46 11.30 17.95
N ALA A 139 -9.55 10.92 18.86
CA ALA A 139 -9.20 9.52 19.09
C ALA A 139 -10.39 8.71 19.59
N ARG A 140 -11.24 9.30 20.46
CA ARG A 140 -12.45 8.65 20.96
C ARG A 140 -13.48 8.43 19.85
N LEU A 141 -13.76 9.44 19.03
CA LEU A 141 -14.67 9.32 17.89
C LEU A 141 -14.18 8.27 16.88
N HIS A 142 -12.87 8.23 16.62
CA HIS A 142 -12.27 7.19 15.77
C HIS A 142 -12.45 5.80 16.37
N SER A 143 -12.14 5.63 17.66
CA SER A 143 -12.30 4.36 18.37
C SER A 143 -13.76 3.90 18.44
N GLU A 144 -14.70 4.82 18.66
CA GLU A 144 -16.13 4.51 18.65
C GLU A 144 -16.59 4.06 17.25
N GLN A 145 -16.08 4.68 16.18
CA GLN A 145 -16.36 4.22 14.81
C GLN A 145 -15.74 2.86 14.53
N GLU A 146 -14.48 2.64 14.88
CA GLU A 146 -13.80 1.35 14.71
C GLU A 146 -14.49 0.25 15.51
N ALA A 147 -14.91 0.51 16.74
CA ALA A 147 -15.64 -0.43 17.57
C ALA A 147 -17.00 -0.79 16.94
N LYS A 148 -17.76 0.20 16.45
CA LYS A 148 -19.01 -0.07 15.72
C LYS A 148 -18.78 -0.88 14.45
N ARG A 149 -17.71 -0.60 13.70
CA ARG A 149 -17.34 -1.38 12.51
C ARG A 149 -16.98 -2.81 12.86
N ALA A 150 -16.11 -3.00 13.85
CA ALA A 150 -15.69 -4.32 14.32
C ALA A 150 -16.88 -5.13 14.84
N GLN A 151 -17.80 -4.48 15.57
CA GLN A 151 -19.03 -5.10 16.03
C GLN A 151 -19.93 -5.49 14.85
N ALA A 152 -20.14 -4.61 13.87
CA ALA A 152 -20.98 -4.91 12.71
C ALA A 152 -20.41 -6.05 11.83
N ILE A 153 -19.08 -6.11 11.68
CA ILE A 153 -18.39 -7.22 11.00
C ILE A 153 -18.54 -8.51 11.82
N SER A 154 -18.33 -8.45 13.14
CA SER A 154 -18.46 -9.61 14.02
C SER A 154 -19.88 -10.16 14.04
N GLU A 155 -20.89 -9.30 14.07
CA GLU A 155 -22.30 -9.68 13.98
C GLU A 155 -22.59 -10.32 12.62
N PHE A 156 -22.10 -9.76 11.52
CA PHE A 156 -22.26 -10.34 10.19
C PHE A 156 -21.59 -11.72 10.07
N LEU A 157 -20.36 -11.89 10.59
CA LEU A 157 -19.68 -13.18 10.61
C LEU A 157 -20.43 -14.20 11.49
N ASN A 158 -20.98 -13.76 12.62
CA ASN A 158 -21.78 -14.61 13.48
C ASN A 158 -23.09 -15.01 12.79
N ASP A 159 -23.77 -14.10 12.09
CA ASP A 159 -24.97 -14.42 11.33
C ASP A 159 -24.66 -15.35 10.13
N MET A 160 -23.48 -15.22 9.52
CA MET A 160 -23.04 -16.11 8.45
C MET A 160 -22.73 -17.53 8.97
N LEU A 161 -22.03 -17.63 10.11
CA LEU A 161 -21.48 -18.90 10.63
C LEU A 161 -22.40 -19.62 11.63
N ALA A 162 -23.18 -18.88 12.43
CA ALA A 162 -23.97 -19.41 13.54
C ALA A 162 -25.48 -19.48 13.25
N ALA A 163 -25.96 -18.86 12.17
CA ALA A 163 -27.37 -18.93 11.77
C ALA A 163 -27.82 -20.14 10.92
N PRO A 164 -27.05 -21.23 10.68
CA PRO A 164 -27.64 -22.41 10.07
C PRO A 164 -28.66 -23.06 11.01
N ASP A 165 -29.93 -23.12 10.62
CA ASP A 165 -30.87 -24.10 11.17
C ASP A 165 -30.66 -25.41 10.38
N PRO A 166 -30.19 -26.50 11.01
CA PRO A 166 -30.06 -27.80 10.35
C PRO A 166 -31.36 -28.29 9.71
N LYS A 167 -32.52 -27.75 10.12
CA LYS A 167 -33.82 -28.05 9.52
C LYS A 167 -34.04 -27.41 8.15
N GLU A 168 -33.38 -26.30 7.84
CA GLU A 168 -33.55 -25.59 6.56
C GLU A 168 -32.58 -26.08 5.48
N LEU A 169 -31.34 -26.41 5.84
CA LEU A 169 -30.28 -26.73 4.87
C LEU A 169 -29.93 -28.23 4.81
N GLY A 170 -30.46 -29.05 5.73
CA GLY A 170 -30.11 -30.45 5.84
C GLY A 170 -28.72 -30.70 6.46
N GLU A 171 -28.38 -31.97 6.65
CA GLU A 171 -27.14 -32.38 7.34
C GLU A 171 -25.86 -32.09 6.51
N ASP A 172 -25.99 -31.96 5.18
CA ASP A 172 -24.86 -31.80 4.24
C ASP A 172 -24.64 -30.35 3.74
N ALA A 173 -25.09 -29.36 4.51
CA ALA A 173 -24.98 -27.94 4.15
C ALA A 173 -23.51 -27.52 3.91
N LYS A 174 -23.22 -26.92 2.75
CA LYS A 174 -21.86 -26.54 2.36
C LYS A 174 -21.56 -25.10 2.76
N VAL A 175 -20.28 -24.80 3.02
CA VAL A 175 -19.81 -23.44 3.33
C VAL A 175 -20.30 -22.40 2.31
N ILE A 176 -20.38 -22.80 1.04
CA ILE A 176 -20.84 -21.93 -0.03
C ILE A 176 -22.31 -21.54 0.04
N ASP A 177 -23.17 -22.41 0.57
CA ASP A 177 -24.61 -22.11 0.68
C ASP A 177 -24.83 -20.94 1.67
N PHE A 178 -24.00 -20.88 2.72
CA PHE A 178 -24.01 -19.78 3.69
C PHE A 178 -23.43 -18.48 3.14
N LEU A 179 -22.37 -18.59 2.34
CA LEU A 179 -21.77 -17.44 1.65
C LEU A 179 -22.75 -16.82 0.66
N ASP A 180 -23.50 -17.64 -0.08
CA ASP A 180 -24.51 -17.20 -1.04
C ASP A 180 -25.66 -16.45 -0.39
N ARG A 181 -26.13 -16.91 0.76
CA ARG A 181 -27.17 -16.19 1.51
C ARG A 181 -26.62 -14.85 2.02
N SER A 182 -25.46 -14.88 2.67
CA SER A 182 -24.84 -13.70 3.25
C SER A 182 -24.48 -12.64 2.20
N SER A 183 -24.04 -13.07 1.01
CA SER A 183 -23.66 -12.16 -0.08
C SER A 183 -24.81 -11.31 -0.61
N GLN A 184 -26.05 -11.83 -0.55
CA GLN A 184 -27.25 -11.12 -0.99
C GLN A 184 -27.63 -9.95 -0.07
N GLU A 185 -27.31 -10.07 1.22
CA GLU A 185 -27.72 -9.08 2.24
C GLU A 185 -26.68 -7.96 2.44
N VAL A 186 -25.41 -8.21 2.07
CA VAL A 186 -24.26 -7.32 2.33
C VAL A 186 -24.50 -5.87 1.90
N GLU A 187 -25.05 -5.67 0.71
CA GLU A 187 -25.28 -4.31 0.20
C GLU A 187 -26.34 -3.57 1.02
N SER A 188 -27.46 -4.24 1.32
CA SER A 188 -28.53 -3.65 2.13
C SER A 188 -28.04 -3.32 3.54
N ARG A 189 -27.28 -4.24 4.16
CA ARG A 189 -26.81 -4.16 5.55
C ARG A 189 -25.74 -3.10 5.76
N PHE A 190 -24.87 -2.89 4.78
CA PHE A 190 -23.73 -1.98 4.90
C PHE A 190 -23.81 -0.73 4.01
N SER A 191 -24.96 -0.47 3.37
CA SER A 191 -25.21 0.71 2.53
C SER A 191 -24.88 2.06 3.21
N ALA A 192 -25.03 2.13 4.55
CA ALA A 192 -24.74 3.33 5.34
C ALA A 192 -23.25 3.58 5.62
N ASP A 193 -22.37 2.57 5.53
CA ASP A 193 -20.92 2.72 5.66
C ASP A 193 -20.21 2.09 4.46
N PRO A 194 -19.96 2.86 3.39
CA PRO A 194 -19.31 2.37 2.18
C PRO A 194 -17.95 1.71 2.44
N LYS A 195 -17.19 2.15 3.45
CA LYS A 195 -15.87 1.56 3.73
C LYS A 195 -16.02 0.13 4.25
N VAL A 196 -17.00 -0.12 5.13
CA VAL A 196 -17.31 -1.46 5.61
C VAL A 196 -17.86 -2.31 4.46
N LEU A 197 -18.75 -1.76 3.64
CA LEU A 197 -19.26 -2.45 2.46
C LEU A 197 -18.13 -2.90 1.52
N ALA A 198 -17.15 -2.04 1.25
CA ALA A 198 -16.00 -2.37 0.41
C ALA A 198 -15.12 -3.46 1.02
N GLN A 199 -14.86 -3.38 2.34
CA GLN A 199 -14.06 -4.37 3.04
C GLN A 199 -14.74 -5.75 3.06
N VAL A 200 -16.01 -5.82 3.47
CA VAL A 200 -16.79 -7.08 3.49
C VAL A 200 -16.93 -7.64 2.07
N SER A 201 -17.16 -6.79 1.07
CA SER A 201 -17.20 -7.23 -0.33
C SER A 201 -15.85 -7.80 -0.76
N THR A 202 -14.73 -7.17 -0.41
CA THR A 202 -13.40 -7.70 -0.72
C THR A 202 -13.19 -9.08 -0.09
N THR A 203 -13.57 -9.26 1.18
CA THR A 203 -13.47 -10.56 1.87
C THR A 203 -14.35 -11.64 1.23
N LEU A 204 -15.57 -11.31 0.82
CA LEU A 204 -16.44 -12.25 0.10
C LEU A 204 -15.86 -12.60 -1.26
N GLY A 205 -15.35 -11.61 -2.01
CA GLY A 205 -14.67 -11.83 -3.28
C GLY A 205 -13.46 -12.76 -3.12
N ASP A 206 -12.64 -12.54 -2.09
CA ASP A 206 -11.48 -13.39 -1.76
C ASP A 206 -11.94 -14.81 -1.45
N THR A 207 -12.96 -14.97 -0.61
CA THR A 207 -13.47 -16.29 -0.23
C THR A 207 -14.05 -17.05 -1.43
N TYR A 208 -14.83 -16.39 -2.28
CA TYR A 208 -15.35 -17.00 -3.50
C TYR A 208 -14.24 -17.37 -4.48
N LEU A 209 -13.20 -16.53 -4.60
CA LEU A 209 -12.04 -16.82 -5.44
C LEU A 209 -11.31 -18.09 -4.97
N GLU A 210 -11.03 -18.20 -3.66
CA GLU A 210 -10.39 -19.39 -3.08
C GLU A 210 -11.25 -20.66 -3.21
N LEU A 211 -12.58 -20.51 -3.25
CA LEU A 211 -13.51 -21.61 -3.53
C LEU A 211 -13.67 -21.92 -5.03
N GLY A 212 -12.92 -21.25 -5.92
CA GLY A 212 -13.00 -21.43 -7.37
C GLY A 212 -14.28 -20.88 -8.01
N ARG A 213 -15.05 -20.06 -7.28
CA ARG A 213 -16.33 -19.47 -7.74
C ARG A 213 -16.10 -18.07 -8.28
N PHE A 214 -15.39 -18.06 -9.40
CA PHE A 214 -14.98 -16.85 -10.10
C PHE A 214 -16.18 -15.95 -10.43
N ASP A 215 -17.27 -16.54 -10.92
CA ASP A 215 -18.53 -15.87 -11.27
C ASP A 215 -19.12 -15.03 -10.12
N LYS A 216 -19.00 -15.53 -8.89
CA LYS A 216 -19.49 -14.85 -7.68
C LYS A 216 -18.49 -13.84 -7.12
N ALA A 217 -17.18 -14.08 -7.29
CA ALA A 217 -16.15 -13.19 -6.78
C ALA A 217 -16.14 -11.82 -7.47
N GLU A 218 -16.30 -11.78 -8.80
CA GLU A 218 -16.21 -10.55 -9.61
C GLU A 218 -17.13 -9.41 -9.13
N PRO A 219 -18.45 -9.59 -8.94
CA PRO A 219 -19.33 -8.49 -8.54
C PRO A 219 -18.95 -7.90 -7.18
N HIS A 220 -18.40 -8.71 -6.27
CA HIS A 220 -17.92 -8.22 -4.98
C HIS A 220 -16.66 -7.36 -5.11
N TYR A 221 -15.71 -7.78 -5.95
CA TYR A 221 -14.53 -6.95 -6.24
C TYR A 221 -14.90 -5.66 -6.96
N GLN A 222 -15.80 -5.70 -7.94
CA GLN A 222 -16.27 -4.50 -8.64
C GLN A 222 -16.97 -3.52 -7.68
N ARG A 223 -17.79 -4.03 -6.75
CA ARG A 223 -18.43 -3.21 -5.71
C ARG A 223 -17.39 -2.53 -4.82
N ALA A 224 -16.39 -3.27 -4.34
CA ALA A 224 -15.31 -2.69 -3.55
C ALA A 224 -14.50 -1.65 -4.36
N LEU A 225 -14.19 -1.96 -5.62
CA LEU A 225 -13.42 -1.11 -6.53
C LEU A 225 -14.09 0.26 -6.76
N ALA A 226 -15.42 0.29 -6.85
CA ALA A 226 -16.22 1.50 -7.04
C ALA A 226 -16.16 2.46 -5.83
N ILE A 227 -15.91 1.94 -4.63
CA ILE A 227 -15.88 2.72 -3.38
C ILE A 227 -14.48 3.28 -3.11
N HIS A 228 -13.43 2.57 -3.51
CA HIS A 228 -12.05 2.97 -3.24
C HIS A 228 -11.58 4.13 -4.15
N PRO A 229 -10.94 5.18 -3.57
CA PRO A 229 -10.39 6.29 -4.35
C PRO A 229 -9.32 5.84 -5.37
N GLU A 230 -9.19 6.57 -6.49
CA GLU A 230 -8.23 6.26 -7.57
C GLU A 230 -6.79 6.06 -7.07
N ASN A 231 -6.35 6.89 -6.11
CA ASN A 231 -4.95 6.87 -5.63
C ASN A 231 -4.72 5.90 -4.47
N SER A 232 -5.69 5.04 -4.14
CA SER A 232 -5.56 4.12 -3.01
C SER A 232 -4.88 2.81 -3.41
N THR A 233 -3.97 2.34 -2.55
CA THR A 233 -3.30 1.04 -2.69
C THR A 233 -4.31 -0.12 -2.81
N GLU A 234 -5.47 0.00 -2.16
CA GLU A 234 -6.48 -1.05 -2.19
C GLU A 234 -7.22 -1.12 -3.53
N LYS A 235 -7.36 0.02 -4.23
CA LYS A 235 -7.86 0.01 -5.61
C LYS A 235 -6.90 -0.75 -6.53
N ILE A 236 -5.60 -0.49 -6.40
CA ILE A 236 -4.54 -1.20 -7.15
C ILE A 236 -4.58 -2.71 -6.86
N ARG A 237 -4.74 -3.08 -5.58
CA ARG A 237 -4.87 -4.49 -5.16
C ARG A 237 -6.11 -5.17 -5.76
N LEU A 238 -7.25 -4.48 -5.77
CA LEU A 238 -8.49 -4.99 -6.37
C LEU A 238 -8.38 -5.15 -7.88
N LEU A 239 -7.73 -4.22 -8.58
CA LEU A 239 -7.44 -4.34 -10.02
C LEU A 239 -6.55 -5.56 -10.30
N ASN A 240 -5.55 -5.82 -9.46
CA ASN A 240 -4.72 -7.02 -9.58
C ASN A 240 -5.54 -8.32 -9.39
N LYS A 241 -6.45 -8.34 -8.40
CA LYS A 241 -7.34 -9.49 -8.15
C LYS A 241 -8.32 -9.72 -9.31
N LEU A 242 -8.95 -8.65 -9.81
CA LEU A 242 -9.84 -8.70 -10.98
C LEU A 242 -9.10 -9.13 -12.25
N GLY A 243 -7.86 -8.66 -12.44
CA GLY A 243 -7.00 -9.10 -13.53
C GLY A 243 -6.71 -10.60 -13.49
N ARG A 244 -6.29 -11.13 -12.33
CA ARG A 244 -6.10 -12.58 -12.15
C ARG A 244 -7.38 -13.38 -12.38
N HIS A 245 -8.50 -12.90 -11.84
CA HIS A 245 -9.80 -13.51 -12.05
C HIS A 245 -10.19 -13.56 -13.54
N ALA A 246 -9.94 -12.47 -14.28
CA ALA A 246 -10.20 -12.39 -15.71
C ALA A 246 -9.29 -13.36 -16.52
N ILE A 247 -8.03 -13.58 -16.10
CA ILE A 247 -7.17 -14.64 -16.67
C ILE A 247 -7.80 -16.02 -16.46
N HIS A 248 -8.23 -16.34 -15.23
CA HIS A 248 -8.84 -17.64 -14.92
C HIS A 248 -10.17 -17.90 -15.63
N THR A 249 -10.92 -16.86 -15.93
CA THR A 249 -12.18 -16.94 -16.69
C THR A 249 -11.98 -16.78 -18.20
N LEU A 250 -10.72 -16.72 -18.65
CA LEU A 250 -10.31 -16.59 -20.05
C LEU A 250 -10.78 -15.29 -20.72
N ASP A 251 -11.20 -14.29 -19.95
CA ASP A 251 -11.53 -12.95 -20.43
C ASP A 251 -10.26 -12.09 -20.49
N TYR A 252 -9.37 -12.43 -21.42
CA TYR A 252 -8.06 -11.79 -21.57
C TYR A 252 -8.14 -10.29 -21.84
N SER A 253 -9.22 -9.82 -22.47
CA SER A 253 -9.43 -8.39 -22.72
C SER A 253 -9.69 -7.61 -21.42
N LYS A 254 -10.55 -8.14 -20.54
CA LYS A 254 -10.72 -7.56 -19.20
C LYS A 254 -9.44 -7.69 -18.38
N ALA A 255 -8.74 -8.83 -18.46
CA ALA A 255 -7.48 -9.03 -17.74
C ALA A 255 -6.47 -7.95 -18.10
N GLU A 256 -6.25 -7.71 -19.40
CA GLU A 256 -5.35 -6.67 -19.89
C GLU A 256 -5.77 -5.28 -19.37
N THR A 257 -7.07 -4.97 -19.44
CA THR A 257 -7.62 -3.70 -18.98
C THR A 257 -7.35 -3.47 -17.48
N TYR A 258 -7.71 -4.44 -16.64
CA TYR A 258 -7.54 -4.32 -15.19
C TYR A 258 -6.08 -4.24 -14.78
N LEU A 259 -5.24 -5.12 -15.34
CA LEU A 259 -3.82 -5.18 -14.98
C LEU A 259 -3.04 -3.96 -15.47
N THR A 260 -3.31 -3.48 -16.68
CA THR A 260 -2.66 -2.28 -17.23
C THR A 260 -3.06 -1.04 -16.44
N ARG A 261 -4.35 -0.89 -16.11
CA ARG A 261 -4.81 0.21 -15.28
C ARG A 261 -4.23 0.14 -13.86
N GLY A 262 -4.17 -1.05 -13.28
CA GLY A 262 -3.56 -1.30 -11.98
C GLY A 262 -2.08 -0.91 -11.96
N LEU A 263 -1.33 -1.31 -13.00
CA LEU A 263 0.09 -1.00 -13.13
C LEU A 263 0.34 0.49 -13.36
N GLU A 264 -0.50 1.16 -14.14
CA GLU A 264 -0.44 2.61 -14.33
C GLU A 264 -0.59 3.35 -12.99
N LEU A 265 -1.63 3.02 -12.22
CA LEU A 265 -1.86 3.59 -10.89
C LEU A 265 -0.73 3.25 -9.91
N ALA A 266 -0.21 2.02 -9.97
CA ALA A 266 0.90 1.60 -9.13
C ALA A 266 2.18 2.39 -9.44
N ASN A 267 2.53 2.57 -10.71
CA ASN A 267 3.72 3.32 -11.11
C ASN A 267 3.64 4.82 -10.76
N GLN A 268 2.44 5.38 -10.64
CA GLN A 268 2.24 6.77 -10.21
C GLN A 268 2.43 6.96 -8.70
N ASN A 269 2.14 5.93 -7.89
CA ASN A 269 1.99 6.07 -6.44
C ASN A 269 2.99 5.23 -5.62
N LEU A 270 3.64 4.23 -6.22
CA LEU A 270 4.47 3.24 -5.54
C LEU A 270 5.86 3.13 -6.19
N PRO A 271 6.91 2.80 -5.42
CA PRO A 271 8.24 2.58 -5.98
C PRO A 271 8.28 1.31 -6.85
N PRO A 272 9.17 1.22 -7.87
CA PRO A 272 9.22 0.08 -8.80
C PRO A 272 9.46 -1.30 -8.15
N GLY A 273 10.13 -1.33 -7.00
CA GLY A 273 10.39 -2.56 -6.23
C GLY A 273 9.26 -2.95 -5.27
N ASN A 274 8.14 -2.23 -5.25
CA ASN A 274 7.02 -2.57 -4.40
C ASN A 274 6.37 -3.89 -4.84
N GLY A 275 6.07 -4.79 -3.90
CA GLY A 275 5.49 -6.11 -4.19
C GLY A 275 4.22 -6.06 -5.04
N LEU A 276 3.37 -5.03 -4.91
CA LEU A 276 2.19 -4.88 -5.77
C LEU A 276 2.52 -4.53 -7.22
N VAL A 277 3.54 -3.68 -7.44
CA VAL A 277 4.03 -3.36 -8.80
C VAL A 277 4.54 -4.66 -9.44
N LEU A 278 5.33 -5.44 -8.70
CA LEU A 278 5.87 -6.70 -9.18
C LEU A 278 4.77 -7.73 -9.44
N ALA A 279 3.76 -7.82 -8.58
CA ALA A 279 2.62 -8.73 -8.76
C ALA A 279 1.80 -8.41 -10.02
N LEU A 280 1.55 -7.13 -10.29
CA LEU A 280 0.85 -6.69 -11.50
C LEU A 280 1.64 -7.03 -12.77
N ARG A 281 2.94 -6.76 -12.77
CA ARG A 281 3.85 -7.10 -13.87
C ARG A 281 3.94 -8.62 -14.08
N TYR A 282 3.99 -9.38 -12.99
CA TYR A 282 3.96 -10.84 -13.04
C TYR A 282 2.66 -11.34 -13.68
N ASN A 283 1.50 -10.85 -13.26
CA ASN A 283 0.22 -11.26 -13.84
C ASN A 283 0.05 -10.81 -15.30
N LEU A 284 0.62 -9.68 -15.71
CA LEU A 284 0.71 -9.30 -17.13
C LEU A 284 1.60 -10.27 -17.92
N ALA A 285 2.71 -10.75 -17.32
CA ALA A 285 3.53 -11.76 -17.97
C ALA A 285 2.78 -13.10 -18.13
N ILE A 286 1.99 -13.51 -17.13
CA ILE A 286 1.10 -14.67 -17.25
C ILE A 286 0.06 -14.44 -18.36
N LEU A 287 -0.56 -13.26 -18.42
CA LEU A 287 -1.48 -12.93 -19.51
C LEU A 287 -0.80 -13.02 -20.90
N HIS A 288 0.43 -12.53 -21.02
CA HIS A 288 1.20 -12.66 -22.27
C HIS A 288 1.52 -14.12 -22.59
N GLU A 289 1.76 -14.96 -21.60
CA GLU A 289 1.95 -16.40 -21.78
C GLU A 289 0.67 -17.06 -22.30
N GLU A 290 -0.47 -16.80 -21.65
CA GLU A 290 -1.79 -17.35 -22.03
C GLU A 290 -2.26 -16.88 -23.41
N THR A 291 -1.84 -15.69 -23.84
CA THR A 291 -2.16 -15.15 -25.19
C THR A 291 -1.13 -15.53 -26.25
N GLY A 292 -0.17 -16.41 -25.93
CA GLY A 292 0.85 -16.91 -26.87
C GLY A 292 1.99 -15.92 -27.16
N SER A 293 2.05 -14.79 -26.46
CA SER A 293 3.10 -13.79 -26.55
C SER A 293 4.32 -14.16 -25.69
N VAL A 294 4.83 -15.38 -25.86
CA VAL A 294 5.91 -16.00 -25.06
C VAL A 294 7.16 -15.11 -24.94
N GLN A 295 7.53 -14.39 -26.00
CA GLN A 295 8.68 -13.48 -25.98
C GLN A 295 8.48 -12.26 -25.06
N GLN A 296 7.25 -11.72 -25.00
CA GLN A 296 6.91 -10.60 -24.12
C GLN A 296 6.89 -11.07 -22.66
N ALA A 297 6.23 -12.19 -22.39
CA ALA A 297 6.23 -12.83 -21.07
C ALA A 297 7.66 -13.06 -20.56
N PHE A 298 8.53 -13.63 -21.40
CA PHE A 298 9.93 -13.85 -21.06
C PHE A 298 10.66 -12.54 -20.69
N SER A 299 10.53 -11.51 -21.53
CA SER A 299 11.22 -10.23 -21.31
C SER A 299 10.80 -9.59 -19.98
N GLU A 300 9.52 -9.70 -19.63
CA GLU A 300 8.96 -9.13 -18.42
C GLU A 300 9.44 -9.88 -17.17
N LEU A 301 9.37 -11.22 -17.19
CA LEU A 301 9.84 -12.06 -16.08
C LEU A 301 11.35 -11.91 -15.83
N VAL A 302 12.16 -11.80 -16.89
CA VAL A 302 13.59 -11.51 -16.76
C VAL A 302 13.83 -10.15 -16.11
N ALA A 303 13.05 -9.13 -16.48
CA ALA A 303 13.14 -7.80 -15.90
C ALA A 303 12.70 -7.76 -14.41
N LEU A 304 11.83 -8.68 -13.98
CA LEU A 304 11.42 -8.81 -12.58
C LEU A 304 12.49 -9.48 -11.70
N LYS A 305 13.29 -10.41 -12.24
CA LYS A 305 14.31 -11.17 -11.49
C LYS A 305 15.21 -10.31 -10.57
N PRO A 306 15.85 -9.21 -11.01
CA PRO A 306 16.69 -8.39 -10.13
C PRO A 306 15.90 -7.61 -9.08
N LEU A 307 14.64 -7.25 -9.35
CA LEU A 307 13.78 -6.53 -8.42
C LEU A 307 13.30 -7.44 -7.28
N MET A 308 13.00 -8.70 -7.60
CA MET A 308 12.61 -9.70 -6.60
C MET A 308 13.74 -10.09 -5.65
N ALA A 309 15.00 -9.87 -6.01
CA ALA A 309 16.13 -10.10 -5.11
C ALA A 309 16.13 -9.12 -3.91
N GLN A 310 15.40 -8.01 -4.02
CA GLN A 310 15.28 -6.97 -2.99
C GLN A 310 14.06 -7.16 -2.08
N LEU A 311 13.18 -8.12 -2.41
CA LEU A 311 12.01 -8.44 -1.60
C LEU A 311 12.42 -9.13 -0.29
N GLY A 312 11.69 -8.83 0.77
CA GLY A 312 11.82 -9.51 2.06
C GLY A 312 11.25 -10.93 2.04
N ASP A 313 11.41 -11.65 3.15
CA ASP A 313 10.91 -13.02 3.28
C ASP A 313 9.37 -13.11 3.19
N ASP A 314 8.65 -12.03 3.47
CA ASP A 314 7.17 -11.99 3.40
C ASP A 314 6.63 -12.13 1.96
N ASP A 315 7.44 -11.84 0.94
CA ASP A 315 7.04 -11.91 -0.48
C ASP A 315 7.65 -13.14 -1.21
N LEU A 316 8.04 -14.18 -0.46
CA LEU A 316 8.65 -15.39 -1.00
C LEU A 316 7.76 -16.10 -2.03
N SER A 317 6.44 -16.16 -1.82
CA SER A 317 5.51 -16.79 -2.77
C SER A 317 5.52 -16.12 -4.15
N LEU A 318 5.50 -14.78 -4.21
CA LEU A 318 5.58 -14.07 -5.49
C LEU A 318 6.92 -14.34 -6.20
N LYS A 319 8.00 -14.37 -5.42
CA LYS A 319 9.34 -14.67 -5.93
C LYS A 319 9.40 -16.08 -6.53
N PHE A 320 8.90 -17.09 -5.83
CA PHE A 320 8.87 -18.46 -6.34
C PHE A 320 7.99 -18.58 -7.58
N ALA A 321 6.76 -18.04 -7.54
CA ALA A 321 5.85 -18.06 -8.68
C ALA A 321 6.48 -17.45 -9.94
N CYS A 322 7.17 -16.31 -9.81
CA CYS A 322 7.83 -15.67 -10.94
C CYS A 322 9.05 -16.45 -11.46
N LEU A 323 9.85 -17.05 -10.57
CA LEU A 323 11.01 -17.85 -10.99
C LEU A 323 10.60 -19.15 -11.68
N THR A 324 9.57 -19.85 -11.15
CA THR A 324 9.00 -21.04 -11.78
C THR A 324 8.39 -20.69 -13.14
N SER A 325 7.62 -19.61 -13.23
CA SER A 325 7.04 -19.16 -14.51
C SER A 325 8.11 -18.75 -15.52
N LEU A 326 9.21 -18.12 -15.08
CA LEU A 326 10.34 -17.82 -15.97
C LEU A 326 10.96 -19.10 -16.55
N ALA A 327 11.12 -20.13 -15.73
CA ALA A 327 11.65 -21.40 -16.19
C ALA A 327 10.70 -22.12 -17.16
N ARG A 328 9.38 -22.07 -16.91
CA ARG A 328 8.35 -22.58 -17.84
C ARG A 328 8.41 -21.87 -19.19
N VAL A 329 8.40 -20.53 -19.19
CA VAL A 329 8.51 -19.72 -20.41
C VAL A 329 9.84 -19.98 -21.15
N ARG A 330 10.95 -20.22 -20.44
CA ARG A 330 12.21 -20.68 -21.08
C ARG A 330 12.04 -22.03 -21.76
N ALA A 331 11.38 -22.98 -21.11
CA ALA A 331 11.12 -24.29 -21.69
C ALA A 331 10.29 -24.18 -22.97
N ASP A 332 9.27 -23.32 -22.99
CA ASP A 332 8.43 -23.09 -24.18
C ASP A 332 9.19 -22.42 -25.34
N ARG A 333 10.27 -21.70 -25.04
CA ARG A 333 11.23 -21.18 -26.03
C ARG A 333 12.24 -22.23 -26.52
N GLY A 334 12.21 -23.45 -25.99
CA GLY A 334 13.17 -24.51 -26.29
C GLY A 334 14.47 -24.44 -25.48
N GLU A 335 14.59 -23.53 -24.51
CA GLU A 335 15.77 -23.41 -23.63
C GLU A 335 15.71 -24.45 -22.48
N LEU A 336 15.45 -25.73 -22.81
CA LEU A 336 15.11 -26.78 -21.85
C LEU A 336 16.19 -27.00 -20.79
N ALA A 337 17.47 -26.96 -21.18
CA ALA A 337 18.59 -27.18 -20.26
C ALA A 337 18.69 -26.07 -19.20
N GLN A 338 18.45 -24.82 -19.59
CA GLN A 338 18.45 -23.70 -18.64
C GLN A 338 17.20 -23.73 -17.76
N ALA A 339 16.03 -24.09 -18.32
CA ALA A 339 14.80 -24.26 -17.55
C ALA A 339 14.96 -25.32 -16.44
N GLU A 340 15.64 -26.44 -16.72
CA GLU A 340 15.94 -27.45 -15.70
C GLU A 340 16.81 -26.90 -14.57
N VAL A 341 17.88 -26.17 -14.91
CA VAL A 341 18.75 -25.54 -13.90
C VAL A 341 17.95 -24.58 -13.03
N ASP A 342 17.17 -23.69 -13.64
CA ASP A 342 16.34 -22.71 -12.95
C ASP A 342 15.32 -23.41 -12.02
N LEU A 343 14.62 -24.46 -12.50
CA LEU A 343 13.66 -25.23 -11.69
C LEU A 343 14.30 -25.94 -10.51
N ARG A 344 15.49 -26.55 -10.68
CA ARG A 344 16.20 -27.20 -9.57
C ARG A 344 16.65 -26.19 -8.50
N GLU A 345 17.10 -25.00 -8.92
CA GLU A 345 17.44 -23.92 -7.98
C GLU A 345 16.22 -23.46 -7.18
N VAL A 346 15.08 -23.24 -7.86
CA VAL A 346 13.83 -22.84 -7.21
C VAL A 346 13.33 -23.94 -6.27
N LEU A 347 13.29 -25.19 -6.72
CA LEU A 347 12.85 -26.33 -5.93
C LEU A 347 13.66 -26.47 -4.64
N LYS A 348 14.99 -26.32 -4.71
CA LYS A 348 15.86 -26.36 -3.53
C LYS A 348 15.53 -25.24 -2.53
N LEU A 349 15.17 -24.05 -3.01
CA LEU A 349 14.76 -22.95 -2.14
C LEU A 349 13.37 -23.20 -1.55
N GLN A 350 12.40 -23.67 -2.34
CA GLN A 350 11.06 -24.00 -1.87
C GLN A 350 11.08 -25.15 -0.85
N GLU A 351 11.82 -26.24 -1.10
CA GLU A 351 11.98 -27.34 -0.13
C GLU A 351 12.58 -26.86 1.19
N LYS A 352 13.49 -25.87 1.16
CA LYS A 352 14.09 -25.29 2.37
C LYS A 352 13.13 -24.39 3.15
N HIS A 353 12.33 -23.58 2.47
CA HIS A 353 11.51 -22.52 3.09
C HIS A 353 10.06 -22.92 3.33
N LEU A 354 9.46 -23.69 2.43
CA LEU A 354 8.06 -24.14 2.47
C LEU A 354 7.93 -25.63 2.82
N GLY A 355 8.97 -26.41 2.50
CA GLY A 355 8.98 -27.85 2.68
C GLY A 355 8.54 -28.61 1.42
N PRO A 356 8.78 -29.94 1.37
CA PRO A 356 8.52 -30.77 0.19
C PRO A 356 7.04 -31.04 -0.10
N HIS A 357 6.15 -30.85 0.88
CA HIS A 357 4.70 -31.10 0.75
C HIS A 357 3.91 -29.83 0.40
N HIS A 358 4.57 -28.68 0.28
CA HIS A 358 3.87 -27.44 -0.01
C HIS A 358 3.38 -27.43 -1.48
N PRO A 359 2.15 -26.97 -1.78
CA PRO A 359 1.61 -26.95 -3.15
C PRO A 359 2.52 -26.27 -4.16
N GLU A 360 3.13 -25.12 -3.83
CA GLU A 360 4.09 -24.45 -4.71
C GLU A 360 5.35 -25.30 -5.01
N THR A 361 5.80 -26.13 -4.07
CA THR A 361 6.93 -27.05 -4.26
C THR A 361 6.54 -28.18 -5.21
N LEU A 362 5.32 -28.71 -5.07
CA LEU A 362 4.78 -29.76 -5.93
C LEU A 362 4.59 -29.27 -7.37
N ALA A 363 4.08 -28.04 -7.54
CA ALA A 363 3.95 -27.42 -8.86
C ALA A 363 5.32 -27.28 -9.59
N THR A 364 6.36 -26.83 -8.89
CA THR A 364 7.72 -26.76 -9.46
C THR A 364 8.28 -28.16 -9.78
N LEU A 365 7.95 -29.17 -8.96
CA LEU A 365 8.37 -30.55 -9.19
C LEU A 365 7.70 -31.14 -10.43
N PHE A 366 6.41 -30.83 -10.65
CA PHE A 366 5.66 -31.18 -11.84
C PHE A 366 6.28 -30.56 -13.10
N ASP A 367 6.57 -29.25 -13.06
CA ASP A 367 7.22 -28.54 -14.15
C ASP A 367 8.61 -29.12 -14.47
N LEU A 368 9.39 -29.49 -13.44
CA LEU A 368 10.68 -30.15 -13.63
C LEU A 368 10.52 -31.51 -14.33
N GLY A 369 9.54 -32.30 -13.92
CA GLY A 369 9.21 -33.56 -14.58
C GLY A 369 8.83 -33.39 -16.05
N LYS A 370 8.06 -32.35 -16.39
CA LYS A 370 7.70 -31.99 -17.77
C LYS A 370 8.95 -31.58 -18.58
N VAL A 371 9.82 -30.74 -18.03
CA VAL A 371 11.06 -30.30 -18.70
C VAL A 371 12.00 -31.48 -18.94
N LEU A 372 12.19 -32.37 -17.96
CA LEU A 372 13.03 -33.56 -18.12
C LEU A 372 12.49 -34.50 -19.19
N ARG A 373 11.16 -34.69 -19.25
CA ARG A 373 10.51 -35.47 -20.31
C ARG A 373 10.76 -34.86 -21.68
N ASN A 374 10.65 -33.53 -21.81
CA ASN A 374 10.91 -32.83 -23.09
C ASN A 374 12.39 -32.88 -23.50
N GLN A 375 13.31 -33.11 -22.56
CA GLN A 375 14.72 -33.38 -22.85
C GLN A 375 15.02 -34.86 -23.12
N GLU A 376 13.99 -35.72 -23.17
CA GLU A 376 14.13 -37.18 -23.31
C GLU A 376 14.89 -37.86 -22.15
N LYS A 377 15.01 -37.19 -20.99
CA LYS A 377 15.58 -37.75 -19.76
C LYS A 377 14.55 -38.60 -19.01
N PHE A 378 13.98 -39.58 -19.70
CA PHE A 378 12.78 -40.27 -19.24
C PHE A 378 12.90 -40.98 -17.88
N PRO A 379 14.00 -41.69 -17.55
CA PRO A 379 14.12 -42.35 -16.25
C PRO A 379 14.07 -41.38 -15.06
N GLU A 380 14.65 -40.18 -15.23
CA GLU A 380 14.62 -39.15 -14.21
C GLU A 380 13.25 -38.46 -14.14
N ALA A 381 12.64 -38.18 -15.29
CA ALA A 381 11.29 -37.63 -15.36
C ALA A 381 10.27 -38.55 -14.66
N GLU A 382 10.37 -39.86 -14.84
CA GLU A 382 9.51 -40.85 -14.18
C GLU A 382 9.63 -40.81 -12.66
N LEU A 383 10.86 -40.79 -12.14
CA LEU A 383 11.11 -40.73 -10.70
C LEU A 383 10.51 -39.46 -10.10
N ILE A 384 10.71 -38.32 -10.77
CA ILE A 384 10.22 -37.02 -10.31
C ILE A 384 8.69 -36.94 -10.37
N GLN A 385 8.08 -37.31 -11.50
CA GLN A 385 6.62 -37.23 -11.65
C GLN A 385 5.89 -38.25 -10.78
N LYS A 386 6.44 -39.44 -10.58
CA LYS A 386 5.88 -40.40 -9.63
C LYS A 386 5.89 -39.84 -8.21
N ARG A 387 7.03 -39.31 -7.76
CA ARG A 387 7.16 -38.70 -6.42
C ARG A 387 6.19 -37.53 -6.25
N GLU A 388 6.08 -36.68 -7.25
CA GLU A 388 5.16 -35.53 -7.24
C GLU A 388 3.71 -35.98 -7.12
N TRP A 389 3.27 -36.92 -7.97
CA TRP A 389 1.91 -37.47 -7.91
C TRP A 389 1.59 -38.14 -6.56
N GLU A 390 2.50 -38.93 -6.00
CA GLU A 390 2.33 -39.57 -4.69
C GLU A 390 2.16 -38.51 -3.58
N LEU A 391 2.98 -37.45 -3.58
CA LEU A 391 2.85 -36.35 -2.63
C LEU A 391 1.55 -35.54 -2.84
N SER A 392 1.14 -35.31 -4.08
CA SER A 392 -0.12 -34.63 -4.39
C SER A 392 -1.33 -35.44 -3.91
N CYS A 393 -1.29 -36.77 -4.01
CA CYS A 393 -2.28 -37.65 -3.40
C CYS A 393 -2.34 -37.50 -1.87
N GLU A 394 -1.18 -37.44 -1.20
CA GLU A 394 -1.12 -37.27 0.26
C GLU A 394 -1.63 -35.90 0.73
N VAL A 395 -1.33 -34.83 -0.02
CA VAL A 395 -1.64 -33.45 0.39
C VAL A 395 -3.07 -33.04 0.05
N MET A 396 -3.54 -33.36 -1.17
CA MET A 396 -4.81 -32.85 -1.70
C MET A 396 -5.87 -33.94 -1.87
N GLY A 397 -5.46 -35.22 -1.83
CA GLY A 397 -6.33 -36.36 -2.09
C GLY A 397 -6.34 -36.77 -3.57
N GLU A 398 -6.78 -38.00 -3.83
CA GLU A 398 -6.67 -38.64 -5.16
C GLU A 398 -7.52 -38.00 -6.26
N ASN A 399 -8.66 -37.40 -5.89
CA ASN A 399 -9.62 -36.82 -6.84
C ASN A 399 -9.50 -35.29 -6.94
N HIS A 400 -8.51 -34.68 -6.28
CA HIS A 400 -8.30 -33.24 -6.41
C HIS A 400 -7.84 -32.89 -7.83
N PRO A 401 -8.34 -31.81 -8.45
CA PRO A 401 -7.98 -31.39 -9.81
C PRO A 401 -6.47 -31.41 -10.09
N GLU A 402 -5.66 -30.82 -9.20
CA GLU A 402 -4.20 -30.80 -9.35
C GLU A 402 -3.59 -32.21 -9.28
N THR A 403 -4.06 -33.08 -8.37
CA THR A 403 -3.59 -34.47 -8.28
C THR A 403 -3.87 -35.27 -9.56
N LEU A 404 -5.01 -34.99 -10.21
CA LEU A 404 -5.35 -35.62 -11.49
C LEU A 404 -4.46 -35.13 -12.63
N ILE A 405 -4.11 -33.83 -12.65
CA ILE A 405 -3.13 -33.28 -13.60
C ILE A 405 -1.75 -33.92 -13.38
N SER A 406 -1.33 -34.10 -12.13
CA SER A 406 -0.10 -34.81 -11.77
C SER A 406 -0.10 -36.27 -12.24
N LEU A 407 -1.21 -36.99 -12.03
CA LEU A 407 -1.40 -38.36 -12.51
C LEU A 407 -1.27 -38.43 -14.04
N GLU A 408 -1.90 -37.51 -14.76
CA GLU A 408 -1.82 -37.45 -16.21
C GLU A 408 -0.39 -37.18 -16.71
N GLY A 409 0.34 -36.31 -16.01
CA GLY A 409 1.77 -36.11 -16.27
C GLY A 409 2.56 -37.42 -16.16
N PHE A 410 2.33 -38.18 -15.09
CA PHE A 410 3.01 -39.44 -14.83
C PHE A 410 2.64 -40.51 -15.87
N VAL A 411 1.35 -40.66 -16.19
CA VAL A 411 0.85 -41.53 -17.27
C VAL A 411 1.56 -41.21 -18.58
N ARG A 412 1.61 -39.93 -18.95
CA ARG A 412 2.28 -39.50 -20.17
C ARG A 412 3.77 -39.86 -20.17
N THR A 413 4.43 -39.79 -19.03
CA THR A 413 5.85 -40.18 -18.88
C THR A 413 6.07 -41.68 -19.06
N LEU A 414 5.10 -42.52 -18.69
CA LEU A 414 5.13 -43.96 -18.95
C LEU A 414 4.87 -44.28 -20.43
N ILE A 415 3.90 -43.60 -21.04
CA ILE A 415 3.55 -43.77 -22.47
C ILE A 415 4.74 -43.45 -23.38
N VAL A 416 5.44 -42.32 -23.17
CA VAL A 416 6.61 -41.96 -24.00
C VAL A 416 7.78 -42.93 -23.83
N GLN A 417 7.83 -43.65 -22.71
CA GLN A 417 8.79 -44.74 -22.47
C GLN A 417 8.32 -46.10 -23.01
N SER A 418 7.15 -46.15 -23.66
CA SER A 418 6.50 -47.38 -24.10
C SER A 418 6.20 -48.37 -22.96
N LYS A 419 6.04 -47.88 -21.72
CA LYS A 419 5.65 -48.68 -20.55
C LYS A 419 4.12 -48.81 -20.44
N PHE A 420 3.50 -49.31 -21.51
CA PHE A 420 2.04 -49.30 -21.68
C PHE A 420 1.30 -50.15 -20.64
N GLU A 421 1.89 -51.25 -20.17
CA GLU A 421 1.31 -52.11 -19.14
C GLU A 421 1.21 -51.42 -17.78
N GLN A 422 2.14 -50.51 -17.48
CA GLN A 422 2.08 -49.70 -16.26
C GLN A 422 1.16 -48.49 -16.44
N ALA A 423 1.15 -47.90 -17.64
CA ALA A 423 0.33 -46.74 -17.95
C ALA A 423 -1.17 -47.06 -17.95
N GLN A 424 -1.58 -48.22 -18.45
CA GLN A 424 -3.00 -48.58 -18.65
C GLN A 424 -3.89 -48.41 -17.41
N PRO A 425 -3.62 -49.04 -16.24
CA PRO A 425 -4.49 -48.90 -15.08
C PRO A 425 -4.56 -47.45 -14.55
N LEU A 426 -3.45 -46.71 -14.67
CA LEU A 426 -3.37 -45.32 -14.23
C LEU A 426 -4.12 -44.38 -15.17
N ALA A 427 -4.00 -44.60 -16.48
CA ALA A 427 -4.72 -43.85 -17.50
C ALA A 427 -6.23 -44.12 -17.42
N GLU A 428 -6.65 -45.32 -17.06
CA GLU A 428 -8.08 -45.67 -16.90
C GLU A 428 -8.67 -44.97 -15.68
N LYS A 429 -7.92 -44.98 -14.57
CA LYS A 429 -8.24 -44.18 -13.37
C LYS A 429 -8.33 -42.68 -13.71
N SER A 430 -7.34 -42.15 -14.41
CA SER A 430 -7.26 -40.75 -14.85
C SER A 430 -8.50 -40.36 -15.67
N TYR A 431 -8.83 -41.16 -16.69
CA TYR A 431 -10.00 -40.94 -17.55
C TYR A 431 -11.32 -40.88 -16.77
N HIS A 432 -11.57 -41.84 -15.88
CA HIS A 432 -12.80 -41.86 -15.09
C HIS A 432 -12.88 -40.68 -14.12
N ALA A 433 -11.77 -40.35 -13.46
CA ALA A 433 -11.72 -39.22 -12.54
C ALA A 433 -11.90 -37.88 -13.28
N PHE A 434 -11.30 -37.69 -14.46
CA PHE A 434 -11.50 -36.49 -15.25
C PHE A 434 -12.95 -36.33 -15.73
N LEU A 435 -13.60 -37.42 -16.15
CA LEU A 435 -15.02 -37.41 -16.49
C LEU A 435 -15.91 -37.00 -15.31
N GLU A 436 -15.61 -37.48 -14.11
CA GLU A 436 -16.39 -37.17 -12.90
C GLU A 436 -16.17 -35.74 -12.43
N VAL A 437 -14.92 -35.27 -12.43
CA VAL A 437 -14.53 -33.98 -11.84
C VAL A 437 -14.74 -32.82 -12.80
N PHE A 438 -14.31 -32.96 -14.06
CA PHE A 438 -14.34 -31.87 -15.05
C PHE A 438 -15.46 -32.03 -16.08
N GLY A 439 -16.02 -33.24 -16.20
CA GLY A 439 -17.05 -33.54 -17.17
C GLY A 439 -16.52 -34.01 -18.54
N PRO A 440 -17.42 -34.40 -19.44
CA PRO A 440 -17.05 -34.93 -20.75
C PRO A 440 -16.48 -33.89 -21.72
N ASP A 441 -16.83 -32.61 -21.53
CA ASP A 441 -16.52 -31.52 -22.45
C ASP A 441 -15.37 -30.64 -21.93
N HIS A 442 -14.28 -31.26 -21.47
CA HIS A 442 -13.12 -30.56 -20.88
C HIS A 442 -11.78 -30.98 -21.50
N ASP A 443 -10.81 -30.07 -21.53
CA ASP A 443 -9.48 -30.28 -22.12
C ASP A 443 -8.74 -31.48 -21.51
N PHE A 444 -8.69 -31.55 -20.17
CA PHE A 444 -8.07 -32.69 -19.48
C PHE A 444 -8.75 -34.04 -19.78
N THR A 445 -10.06 -34.06 -20.01
CA THR A 445 -10.76 -35.26 -20.46
C THR A 445 -10.30 -35.66 -21.88
N ALA A 446 -10.07 -34.68 -22.77
CA ALA A 446 -9.50 -34.95 -24.10
C ALA A 446 -8.08 -35.55 -24.01
N PHE A 447 -7.22 -35.03 -23.12
CA PHE A 447 -5.88 -35.60 -22.89
C PHE A 447 -5.94 -37.08 -22.53
N ALA A 448 -6.75 -37.43 -21.53
CA ALA A 448 -6.88 -38.82 -21.08
C ALA A 448 -7.46 -39.74 -22.17
N ILE A 449 -8.39 -39.25 -23.00
CA ILE A 449 -8.91 -40.01 -24.16
C ILE A 449 -7.79 -40.31 -25.17
N ILE A 450 -6.94 -39.33 -25.49
CA ILE A 450 -5.84 -39.53 -26.44
C ILE A 450 -4.77 -40.45 -25.84
N ASP A 451 -4.48 -40.35 -24.55
CA ASP A 451 -3.55 -41.25 -23.86
C ASP A 451 -4.07 -42.70 -23.87
N GLN A 452 -5.38 -42.91 -23.65
CA GLN A 452 -6.03 -44.20 -23.84
C GLN A 452 -5.91 -44.69 -25.30
N ALA A 453 -6.09 -43.82 -26.28
CA ALA A 453 -5.97 -44.18 -27.70
C ALA A 453 -4.57 -44.75 -28.02
N GLU A 454 -3.51 -44.13 -27.50
CA GLU A 454 -2.14 -44.62 -27.69
C GLU A 454 -1.89 -45.95 -26.99
N ILE A 455 -2.37 -46.11 -25.76
CA ILE A 455 -2.26 -47.37 -25.02
C ILE A 455 -2.99 -48.50 -25.80
N LYS A 456 -4.19 -48.23 -26.31
CA LYS A 456 -4.96 -49.18 -27.13
C LYS A 456 -4.25 -49.54 -28.43
N ALA A 457 -3.62 -48.56 -29.08
CA ALA A 457 -2.81 -48.81 -30.27
C ALA A 457 -1.63 -49.75 -29.95
N ALA A 458 -0.96 -49.55 -28.82
CA ALA A 458 0.16 -50.39 -28.37
C ALA A 458 -0.27 -51.83 -28.06
N PHE A 459 -1.48 -52.03 -27.50
CA PHE A 459 -2.07 -53.36 -27.29
C PHE A 459 -2.69 -54.00 -28.54
N ASN A 460 -2.36 -53.48 -29.73
CA ASN A 460 -2.82 -53.99 -31.02
C ASN A 460 -4.36 -53.99 -31.14
N GLN A 461 -5.01 -52.94 -30.60
CA GLN A 461 -6.45 -52.67 -30.72
C GLN A 461 -6.70 -51.43 -31.59
N PRO A 462 -6.37 -51.46 -32.90
CA PRO A 462 -6.34 -50.26 -33.74
C PRO A 462 -7.72 -49.63 -33.99
N ALA A 463 -8.79 -50.43 -34.02
CA ALA A 463 -10.14 -49.91 -34.19
C ALA A 463 -10.62 -49.09 -32.98
N GLU A 464 -10.35 -49.57 -31.77
CA GLU A 464 -10.63 -48.84 -30.52
C GLU A 464 -9.75 -47.60 -30.40
N ALA A 465 -8.46 -47.73 -30.71
CA ALA A 465 -7.53 -46.60 -30.73
C ALA A 465 -7.99 -45.49 -31.68
N GLU A 466 -8.37 -45.82 -32.91
CA GLU A 466 -8.83 -44.82 -33.87
C GLU A 466 -10.13 -44.14 -33.42
N ALA A 467 -11.06 -44.88 -32.83
CA ALA A 467 -12.29 -44.31 -32.29
C ALA A 467 -11.99 -43.28 -31.19
N LEU A 468 -11.07 -43.60 -30.27
CA LEU A 468 -10.64 -42.71 -29.19
C LEU A 468 -9.88 -41.49 -29.73
N PHE A 469 -8.96 -41.67 -30.68
CA PHE A 469 -8.28 -40.54 -31.33
C PHE A 469 -9.26 -39.56 -31.97
N ARG A 470 -10.26 -40.06 -32.70
CA ARG A 470 -11.31 -39.23 -33.31
C ARG A 470 -12.16 -38.53 -32.27
N GLN A 471 -12.51 -39.21 -31.18
CA GLN A 471 -13.28 -38.62 -30.08
C GLN A 471 -12.50 -37.49 -29.41
N GLY A 472 -11.25 -37.73 -29.01
CA GLY A 472 -10.42 -36.71 -28.35
C GLY A 472 -10.13 -35.52 -29.27
N LEU A 473 -9.90 -35.74 -30.56
CA LEU A 473 -9.73 -34.66 -31.54
C LEU A 473 -11.01 -33.87 -31.79
N ALA A 474 -12.17 -34.54 -31.85
CA ALA A 474 -13.46 -33.86 -32.01
C ALA A 474 -13.75 -32.95 -30.81
N LEU A 475 -13.51 -33.45 -29.59
CA LEU A 475 -13.62 -32.67 -28.38
C LEU A 475 -12.65 -31.48 -28.39
N ALA A 476 -11.37 -31.72 -28.69
CA ALA A 476 -10.35 -30.67 -28.80
C ALA A 476 -10.67 -29.60 -29.86
N LYS A 477 -11.45 -29.94 -30.90
CA LYS A 477 -11.89 -28.99 -31.93
C LYS A 477 -13.07 -28.11 -31.47
N THR A 478 -13.90 -28.60 -30.55
CA THR A 478 -15.04 -27.83 -30.00
C THR A 478 -14.63 -26.83 -28.92
N MET A 479 -13.46 -27.03 -28.32
CA MET A 479 -12.89 -26.11 -27.33
C MET A 479 -12.25 -24.94 -28.08
N ASP A 480 -12.89 -23.77 -28.04
CA ASP A 480 -12.51 -22.54 -28.74
C ASP A 480 -11.23 -21.94 -28.13
N TYR A 481 -10.08 -22.60 -28.32
CA TYR A 481 -8.80 -22.10 -27.86
C TYR A 481 -7.99 -21.57 -29.06
N GLN A 482 -7.70 -20.26 -29.01
CA GLN A 482 -6.88 -19.53 -29.99
C GLN A 482 -5.43 -20.06 -30.04
N GLU A 483 -4.99 -20.84 -29.06
CA GLU A 483 -3.81 -21.68 -29.23
C GLU A 483 -4.19 -23.07 -29.76
N LYS A 484 -3.96 -23.22 -31.07
CA LYS A 484 -3.88 -24.49 -31.79
C LYS A 484 -2.84 -25.47 -31.18
N THR A 485 -2.19 -25.19 -30.05
CA THR A 485 -1.05 -25.94 -29.51
C THR A 485 -1.43 -27.35 -29.03
N HIS A 486 -2.48 -27.52 -28.22
CA HIS A 486 -2.94 -28.84 -27.77
C HIS A 486 -3.58 -29.65 -28.90
N PHE A 487 -4.44 -29.01 -29.69
CA PHE A 487 -5.03 -29.63 -30.88
C PHE A 487 -3.95 -30.11 -31.86
N THR A 488 -2.93 -29.30 -32.14
CA THR A 488 -1.80 -29.69 -33.01
C THR A 488 -1.03 -30.87 -32.44
N ARG A 489 -0.78 -30.90 -31.11
CA ARG A 489 -0.13 -32.06 -30.48
C ARG A 489 -0.97 -33.33 -30.57
N PHE A 490 -2.29 -33.25 -30.37
CA PHE A 490 -3.17 -34.41 -30.54
C PHE A 490 -3.21 -34.90 -31.99
N CYS A 491 -3.20 -33.96 -32.93
CA CYS A 491 -3.07 -34.24 -34.35
C CYS A 491 -1.81 -35.00 -34.70
N GLU A 492 -0.65 -34.54 -34.21
CA GLU A 492 0.63 -35.21 -34.45
C GLU A 492 0.63 -36.66 -33.94
N ARG A 493 0.01 -36.90 -32.78
CA ARG A 493 -0.16 -38.25 -32.22
C ARG A 493 -1.04 -39.14 -33.10
N TYR A 494 -2.17 -38.61 -33.58
CA TYR A 494 -3.04 -39.37 -34.47
C TYR A 494 -2.39 -39.61 -35.85
N ILE A 495 -1.66 -38.63 -36.38
CA ILE A 495 -0.85 -38.79 -37.61
C ILE A 495 0.20 -39.88 -37.43
N ALA A 496 0.88 -39.92 -36.27
CA ALA A 496 1.83 -40.97 -35.95
C ALA A 496 1.16 -42.36 -35.92
N PHE A 497 -0.01 -42.47 -35.28
CA PHE A 497 -0.82 -43.69 -35.30
C PHE A 497 -1.19 -44.12 -36.73
N LEU A 498 -1.74 -43.22 -37.56
CA LEU A 498 -2.08 -43.52 -38.95
C LEU A 498 -0.85 -43.98 -39.77
N SER A 499 0.30 -43.35 -39.53
CA SER A 499 1.56 -43.74 -40.17
C SER A 499 1.99 -45.16 -39.77
N GLN A 500 1.86 -45.51 -38.48
CA GLN A 500 2.16 -46.86 -37.99
C GLN A 500 1.23 -47.93 -38.58
N GLN A 501 -0.02 -47.57 -38.87
CA GLN A 501 -0.99 -48.45 -39.55
C GLN A 501 -0.77 -48.52 -41.09
N GLY A 502 0.26 -47.88 -41.63
CA GLY A 502 0.54 -47.85 -43.07
C GLY A 502 -0.38 -46.91 -43.88
N ARG A 503 -1.22 -46.12 -43.22
CA ARG A 503 -2.16 -45.16 -43.84
C ARG A 503 -1.48 -43.81 -44.11
N THR A 504 -0.36 -43.86 -44.82
CA THR A 504 0.53 -42.71 -45.04
C THR A 504 -0.13 -41.58 -45.84
N GLN A 505 -1.04 -41.89 -46.78
CA GLN A 505 -1.78 -40.86 -47.53
C GLN A 505 -2.74 -40.06 -46.64
N GLU A 506 -3.42 -40.72 -45.69
CA GLU A 506 -4.32 -40.06 -44.76
C GLU A 506 -3.55 -39.24 -43.74
N ALA A 507 -2.45 -39.79 -43.21
CA ALA A 507 -1.52 -39.10 -42.33
C ALA A 507 -0.97 -37.82 -42.99
N GLU A 508 -0.56 -37.89 -44.27
CA GLU A 508 -0.04 -36.74 -44.99
C GLU A 508 -1.12 -35.71 -45.32
N LYS A 509 -2.33 -36.16 -45.71
CA LYS A 509 -3.47 -35.26 -45.91
C LYS A 509 -3.77 -34.47 -44.64
N MET A 510 -3.80 -35.16 -43.50
CA MET A 510 -4.03 -34.55 -42.18
C MET A 510 -2.91 -33.58 -41.80
N ARG A 511 -1.65 -33.90 -42.09
CA ARG A 511 -0.49 -33.02 -41.88
C ARG A 511 -0.59 -31.74 -42.72
N VAL A 512 -0.96 -31.87 -44.00
CA VAL A 512 -1.10 -30.73 -44.93
C VAL A 512 -2.26 -29.82 -44.52
N HIS A 513 -3.37 -30.40 -44.07
CA HIS A 513 -4.59 -29.66 -43.72
C HIS A 513 -4.63 -29.26 -42.24
N LYS A 514 -3.56 -29.54 -41.46
CA LYS A 514 -3.50 -29.27 -40.01
C LYS A 514 -4.72 -29.83 -39.25
N CYS A 515 -5.21 -30.99 -39.66
CA CYS A 515 -6.45 -31.60 -39.15
C CYS A 515 -7.74 -30.77 -39.32
N GLU A 516 -7.75 -29.78 -40.20
CA GLU A 516 -8.99 -29.15 -40.72
C GLU A 516 -9.67 -30.08 -41.72
#